data_AF-A0A4R4M4R2-F1
#
_entry.id   AF-A0A4R4M4R2-F1
#
_cell.length_a   1.000
_cell.length_b   1.000
_cell.length_c   1.000
_cell.angle_alpha   90.00
_cell.angle_beta   90.00
_cell.angle_gamma   90.00
#
_symmetry.space_group_name_H-M   'P 1'
#
loop_
_entity.id
_entity.type
_entity.pdbx_description
1 polymer ?
#
loop_
_entity_poly.entity_id
_entity_poly.type
_entity_poly.pdbx_seq_one_letter_code
_entity_poly.pdbx_strand_id
1 'polypeptide(L)'
;MSDEAAEVPAVPVAGHAVEPPPAPEEPEFPAVPPPDPTGDPRVDAAVARLGELGARPVPEHVEIYEDVHQRLQELLASADQDEPQPAQVPQPARPAFPDVLRPRP
;
A
#
# COMPACT_ATOMS: atom_id res chain seq x y z
N MET A 1 34.52 11.57 -20.24
CA MET A 1 34.37 10.17 -19.78
C MET A 1 34.85 10.11 -18.34
N SER A 2 34.10 9.37 -17.52
CA SER A 2 34.40 8.96 -16.13
C SER A 2 33.97 9.99 -15.06
N ASP A 3 32.74 9.92 -14.53
CA ASP A 3 32.21 9.01 -13.50
C ASP A 3 32.57 9.52 -12.09
N GLU A 4 31.63 10.28 -11.50
CA GLU A 4 31.64 10.71 -10.10
C GLU A 4 30.54 9.91 -9.41
N ALA A 5 30.93 8.74 -8.90
CA ALA A 5 30.08 7.90 -8.07
C ALA A 5 29.82 8.64 -6.75
N ALA A 6 28.59 9.12 -6.58
CA ALA A 6 28.09 9.61 -5.31
C ALA A 6 28.01 8.43 -4.33
N GLU A 7 29.11 8.20 -3.60
CA GLU A 7 29.13 7.33 -2.43
C GLU A 7 28.31 8.00 -1.33
N VAL A 8 27.07 7.57 -1.18
CA VAL A 8 26.25 7.91 -0.03
C VAL A 8 26.90 7.21 1.17
N PRO A 9 27.38 7.92 2.19
CA PRO A 9 27.99 7.26 3.34
C PRO A 9 26.90 6.44 4.04
N ALA A 10 27.09 5.13 4.05
CA ALA A 10 26.31 4.20 4.86
C ALA A 10 26.55 4.55 6.33
N VAL A 11 25.58 5.23 6.94
CA VAL A 11 25.52 5.39 8.39
C VAL A 11 25.34 4.00 9.01
N PRO A 12 26.31 3.52 9.82
CA PRO A 12 26.12 2.25 10.52
C PRO A 12 25.06 2.47 11.61
N VAL A 13 23.90 1.83 11.47
CA VAL A 13 22.94 1.66 12.57
C VAL A 13 23.57 0.68 13.54
N ALA A 14 24.44 1.20 14.40
CA ALA A 14 24.92 0.50 15.58
C ALA A 14 23.71 0.16 16.44
N GLY A 15 23.46 -1.15 16.63
CA GLY A 15 22.43 -1.65 17.53
C GLY A 15 22.56 -0.99 18.90
N HIS A 16 21.53 -0.25 19.28
CA HIS A 16 21.51 0.53 20.50
C HIS A 16 21.23 -0.41 21.68
N ALA A 17 22.28 -1.07 22.18
CA ALA A 17 22.23 -1.67 23.52
C ALA A 17 22.30 -0.52 24.54
N VAL A 18 21.14 0.06 24.85
CA VAL A 18 20.96 1.05 25.91
C VAL A 18 20.40 0.36 27.14
N GLU A 19 21.10 0.52 28.25
CA GLU A 19 20.59 0.23 29.59
C GLU A 19 19.24 0.96 29.78
N PRO A 20 18.17 0.28 30.21
CA PRO A 20 16.84 0.87 30.18
C PRO A 20 16.78 2.08 31.13
N PRO A 21 16.49 3.30 30.63
CA PRO A 21 16.16 4.42 31.51
C PRO A 21 14.90 4.07 32.33
N PRO A 22 14.65 4.74 33.48
CA PRO A 22 13.36 4.60 34.17
C PRO A 22 12.26 4.81 33.14
N ALA A 23 11.35 3.83 33.02
CA ALA A 23 10.35 3.79 31.97
C ALA A 23 9.69 5.18 31.85
N PRO A 24 9.80 5.87 30.69
CA PRO A 24 8.97 7.03 30.48
C PRO A 24 7.53 6.56 30.69
N GLU A 25 6.75 7.31 31.48
CA GLU A 25 5.30 7.17 31.48
C GLU A 25 4.89 7.23 30.01
N GLU A 26 4.55 6.07 29.42
CA GLU A 26 4.14 6.02 28.03
C GLU A 26 3.01 7.04 27.91
N PRO A 27 3.11 8.03 27.01
CA PRO A 27 2.03 8.98 26.86
C PRO A 27 0.75 8.17 26.67
N GLU A 28 -0.19 8.31 27.61
CA GLU A 28 -1.50 7.68 27.53
C GLU A 28 -2.21 8.34 26.35
N PHE A 29 -1.90 7.87 25.14
CA PHE A 29 -2.63 8.27 23.95
C PHE A 29 -4.06 7.83 24.19
N PRO A 30 -5.05 8.75 24.11
CA PRO A 30 -6.43 8.37 24.28
C PRO A 30 -6.73 7.27 23.27
N ALA A 31 -7.20 6.12 23.76
CA ALA A 31 -7.57 5.00 22.91
C ALA A 31 -8.62 5.52 21.91
N VAL A 32 -8.23 5.60 20.64
CA VAL A 32 -9.15 6.01 19.58
C VAL A 32 -10.19 4.90 19.47
N PRO A 33 -11.49 5.21 19.55
CA PRO A 33 -12.53 4.20 19.37
C PRO A 33 -12.35 3.53 18.00
N PRO A 34 -12.70 2.24 17.88
CA PRO A 34 -12.63 1.55 16.60
C PRO A 34 -13.49 2.29 15.58
N PRO A 35 -13.08 2.32 14.30
CA PRO A 35 -13.85 2.96 13.24
C PRO A 35 -15.24 2.32 13.11
N ASP A 36 -16.22 3.12 12.68
CA ASP A 36 -17.54 2.61 12.34
C ASP A 36 -17.45 1.55 11.23
N PRO A 37 -18.30 0.51 11.26
CA PRO A 37 -18.29 -0.54 10.25
C PRO A 37 -18.60 0.04 8.87
N THR A 38 -17.86 -0.42 7.87
CA THR A 38 -17.94 0.04 6.48
C THR A 38 -19.14 -0.56 5.74
N GLY A 39 -19.69 -1.65 6.25
CA GLY A 39 -20.80 -2.38 5.65
C GLY A 39 -20.38 -3.54 4.74
N ASP A 40 -19.10 -3.66 4.38
CA ASP A 40 -18.55 -4.89 3.81
C ASP A 40 -17.85 -5.72 4.92
N PRO A 41 -18.36 -6.91 5.26
CA PRO A 41 -17.80 -7.72 6.36
C PRO A 41 -16.35 -8.14 6.11
N ARG A 42 -15.89 -8.19 4.85
CA ARG A 42 -14.50 -8.52 4.49
C ARG A 42 -13.57 -7.35 4.78
N VAL A 43 -14.03 -6.12 4.50
CA VAL A 43 -13.30 -4.90 4.83
C VAL A 43 -13.26 -4.69 6.34
N ASP A 44 -14.39 -4.88 7.01
CA ASP A 44 -14.48 -4.75 8.48
C ASP A 44 -13.55 -5.75 9.19
N ALA A 45 -13.48 -6.99 8.70
CA ALA A 45 -12.55 -7.99 9.22
C ALA A 45 -11.07 -7.63 9.00
N ALA A 46 -10.73 -6.99 7.87
CA ALA A 46 -9.37 -6.50 7.61
C ALA A 46 -9.00 -5.35 8.58
N VAL A 47 -9.91 -4.38 8.75
CA VAL A 47 -9.69 -3.21 9.62
C VAL A 47 -9.63 -3.59 11.09
N ALA A 48 -10.43 -4.56 11.54
CA ALA A 48 -10.40 -5.05 12.92
C ALA A 48 -9.01 -5.56 13.34
N ARG A 49 -8.19 -6.07 12.41
CA ARG A 49 -6.84 -6.57 12.68
C ARG A 49 -5.88 -5.48 13.16
N LEU A 50 -6.13 -4.21 12.80
CA LEU A 50 -5.34 -3.08 13.30
C LEU A 50 -5.48 -2.90 14.82
N GLY A 51 -6.56 -3.42 15.43
CA GLY A 51 -6.72 -3.43 16.88
C GLY A 51 -5.65 -4.24 17.63
N GLU A 52 -4.97 -5.18 16.95
CA GLU A 52 -3.91 -5.99 17.57
C GLU A 52 -2.61 -5.21 17.80
N LEU A 53 -2.41 -4.08 17.11
CA LEU A 53 -1.17 -3.30 17.15
C LEU A 53 -0.84 -2.82 18.57
N GLY A 54 -1.85 -2.40 19.33
CA GLY A 54 -1.65 -1.89 20.70
C GLY A 54 -1.15 -2.95 21.69
N ALA A 55 -1.29 -4.24 21.36
CA ALA A 55 -0.83 -5.34 22.21
C ALA A 55 0.52 -5.93 21.76
N ARG A 56 1.12 -5.41 20.68
CA ARG A 56 2.31 -5.99 20.04
C ARG A 56 3.48 -5.00 19.99
N PRO A 57 4.73 -5.50 20.01
CA PRO A 57 5.90 -4.69 19.74
C PRO A 57 5.86 -4.01 18.36
N VAL A 58 6.37 -2.79 18.27
CA VAL A 58 6.43 -2.00 17.02
C VAL A 58 7.04 -2.76 15.82
N PRO A 59 8.11 -3.57 15.98
CA PRO A 59 8.65 -4.35 14.86
C PRO A 59 7.64 -5.34 14.25
N GLU A 60 6.69 -5.85 15.05
CA GLU A 60 5.63 -6.75 14.57
C GLU A 60 4.49 -6.02 13.87
N HIS A 61 4.40 -4.69 13.98
CA HIS A 61 3.33 -3.92 13.37
C HIS A 61 3.39 -3.98 11.84
N VAL A 62 4.60 -4.10 11.27
CA VAL A 62 4.82 -4.18 9.82
C VAL A 62 4.05 -5.35 9.23
N GLU A 63 4.16 -6.53 9.84
CA GLU A 63 3.47 -7.73 9.35
C GLU A 63 1.95 -7.57 9.35
N ILE A 64 1.41 -6.86 10.36
CA ILE A 64 -0.03 -6.55 10.42
C ILE A 64 -0.44 -5.57 9.33
N TYR A 65 0.33 -4.49 9.13
CA TYR A 65 0.02 -3.52 8.08
C TYR A 65 0.08 -4.16 6.69
N GLU A 66 1.08 -4.99 6.42
CA GLU A 66 1.22 -5.69 5.15
C GLU A 66 0.05 -6.65 4.89
N ASP A 67 -0.35 -7.44 5.88
CA ASP A 67 -1.49 -8.34 5.75
C ASP A 67 -2.80 -7.59 5.48
N VAL A 68 -3.04 -6.49 6.21
CA VAL A 68 -4.23 -5.65 5.99
C VAL A 68 -4.21 -5.05 4.60
N HIS A 69 -3.08 -4.50 4.15
CA HIS A 69 -2.96 -3.95 2.80
C HIS A 69 -3.17 -5.00 1.72
N GLN A 70 -2.55 -6.18 1.85
CA GLN A 70 -2.68 -7.28 0.90
C GLN A 70 -4.15 -7.71 0.78
N ARG A 71 -4.83 -7.93 1.91
CA ARG A 71 -6.25 -8.32 1.92
C ARG A 71 -7.14 -7.25 1.27
N LEU A 72 -6.93 -5.97 1.59
CA LEU A 72 -7.72 -4.90 0.98
C LEU A 72 -7.48 -4.79 -0.52
N GLN A 73 -6.24 -4.95 -0.98
CA GLN A 73 -5.91 -4.98 -2.41
C GLN A 73 -6.57 -6.16 -3.13
N GLU A 74 -6.55 -7.36 -2.54
CA GLU A 74 -7.21 -8.54 -3.09
C GLU A 74 -8.74 -8.37 -3.20
N LEU A 75 -9.35 -7.74 -2.21
CA LEU A 75 -10.79 -7.42 -2.24
C LEU A 75 -11.12 -6.44 -3.36
N LEU A 76 -10.32 -5.38 -3.54
CA LEU A 76 -10.50 -4.43 -4.64
C LEU A 76 -10.29 -5.08 -6.00
N ALA A 77 -9.27 -5.93 -6.14
CA ALA A 77 -9.00 -6.66 -7.37
C ALA A 77 -10.16 -7.61 -7.73
N SER A 78 -10.74 -8.29 -6.74
CA SER A 78 -11.88 -9.19 -6.94
C SER A 78 -13.13 -8.43 -7.37
N ALA A 79 -13.40 -7.26 -6.77
CA ALA A 79 -14.55 -6.43 -7.12
C ALA A 79 -14.51 -5.94 -8.58
N ASP A 80 -13.32 -5.67 -9.14
CA ASP A 80 -13.13 -5.32 -10.55
C ASP A 80 -13.46 -6.50 -11.50
N GLN A 81 -13.23 -7.75 -11.06
CA GLN A 81 -13.57 -8.93 -11.87
C GLN A 81 -15.07 -9.26 -11.87
N ASP A 82 -15.80 -8.85 -10.83
CA ASP A 82 -17.24 -9.05 -10.72
C ASP A 82 -18.03 -8.05 -11.59
N GLU A 83 -17.41 -6.93 -12.00
CA GLU A 83 -18.02 -6.06 -13.01
C GLU A 83 -18.00 -6.77 -14.37
N PRO A 84 -19.17 -6.99 -15.01
CA PRO A 84 -19.19 -7.56 -16.35
C PRO A 84 -18.42 -6.61 -17.26
N GLN A 85 -17.25 -7.06 -17.71
CA GLN A 85 -16.43 -6.32 -18.66
C GLN A 85 -17.35 -5.91 -19.81
N PRO A 86 -17.56 -4.60 -20.06
CA PRO A 86 -18.46 -4.18 -21.11
C PRO A 86 -18.01 -4.90 -22.37
N ALA A 87 -18.91 -5.73 -22.92
CA ALA A 87 -18.64 -6.52 -24.12
C ALA A 87 -17.88 -5.63 -25.06
N GLN A 88 -16.65 -6.01 -25.43
CA GLN A 88 -15.77 -5.23 -26.28
C GLN A 88 -16.57 -4.86 -27.53
N VAL A 89 -17.20 -3.68 -27.50
CA VAL A 89 -17.94 -3.16 -28.63
C VAL A 89 -16.88 -3.08 -29.72
N PRO A 90 -17.03 -3.80 -30.84
CA PRO A 90 -16.03 -3.76 -31.90
C PRO A 90 -15.86 -2.29 -32.25
N GLN A 91 -14.73 -1.72 -31.83
CA GLN A 91 -14.45 -0.32 -32.09
C GLN A 91 -14.49 -0.21 -33.61
N PRO A 92 -15.35 0.66 -34.18
CA PRO A 92 -15.33 0.86 -35.62
C PRO A 92 -13.88 1.15 -35.99
N ALA A 93 -13.35 0.40 -36.96
CA ALA A 93 -11.98 0.55 -37.43
C ALA A 93 -11.72 2.04 -37.57
N ARG A 94 -10.81 2.58 -36.74
CA ARG A 94 -10.46 3.99 -36.79
C ARG A 94 -10.20 4.29 -38.26
N PRO A 95 -10.83 5.34 -38.84
CA PRO A 95 -10.59 5.67 -40.23
C PRO A 95 -9.08 5.81 -40.38
N ALA A 96 -8.48 4.93 -41.19
CA ALA A 96 -7.10 5.06 -41.58
C ALA A 96 -6.99 6.45 -42.21
N PHE A 97 -6.28 7.35 -41.54
CA PHE A 97 -5.98 8.65 -42.13
C PHE A 97 -5.46 8.38 -43.54
N PRO A 98 -6.03 9.00 -44.58
CA PRO A 98 -5.60 8.73 -45.93
C PRO A 98 -4.10 9.06 -46.03
N ASP A 99 -3.32 8.17 -46.65
CA ASP A 99 -1.85 8.23 -46.85
C ASP A 99 -1.38 9.52 -47.58
N VAL A 100 -2.30 10.40 -47.94
CA VAL A 100 -2.09 11.69 -48.62
C VAL A 100 -1.36 12.74 -47.77
N LEU A 101 -1.13 12.49 -46.49
CA LEU A 101 -0.29 13.34 -45.62
C LEU A 101 1.07 12.72 -45.30
N ARG A 102 1.44 11.55 -45.86
CA ARG A 102 2.83 11.06 -45.76
C ARG A 102 3.71 11.88 -46.72
N PRO A 103 4.72 12.61 -46.22
CA PRO A 103 5.70 13.24 -47.09
C PRO A 103 6.44 12.15 -47.87
N ARG A 104 6.43 12.25 -49.20
CA ARG A 104 7.20 11.34 -50.06
C ARG A 104 8.70 11.57 -49.82
N PRO A 105 9.50 10.50 -49.63
CA PRO A 105 10.96 10.58 -49.59
C PRO A 105 11.55 10.97 -50.96
#